data_AF-A0A353QSR7-F1
#
_entry.id   AF-A0A353QSR7-F1
#
_cell.length_a   1.000
_cell.length_b   1.000
_cell.length_c   1.000
_cell.angle_alpha   90.00
_cell.angle_beta   90.00
_cell.angle_gamma   90.00
#
_symmetry.space_group_name_H-M   'P 1'
#
loop_
_entity.id
_entity.type
_entity.pdbx_description
1 polymer ?
#
loop_
_entity_poly.entity_id
_entity_poly.type
_entity_poly.pdbx_seq_one_letter_code
_entity_poly.pdbx_strand_id
1 'polypeptide(L)'
;MLKDEVIYDGPDVTIVTPEAFVFDPSKKDNFETCPKIYRSWATFDEIQANKLYKNIDSLDEILSQKNGKYSNNKVCKGDQLEILEFWGDIKLKDGTLLKNQVITLAGRKNIIRFEENPFIMNPFVFAAFLEDPETKRGYSPLYVVLPLNEASETIMNLQLEALKLIINKPYLAPKGALSGKINIKEGAIIEYDPALMPREPVPLDFKDAIVGWDFLRFFESKIESTTGMFKYMTGNPSVVNARTATEASGLMTGQNIRLSKEIDVLNFKVKMPIIRKIAELMANFSFDIQEIKVSRQNGDVDFVFIDESVRQGNYDYLIGDSNAAFERKTKLTESLNFLFEAAKHPEIAPRIKWVEVMKWAFGQIGSVDPNMFIKD
;
A
#
# COMPACT_ATOMS: atom_id res chain seq x y z
N MET A 1 -16.09 27.72 -27.71
CA MET A 1 -17.00 28.01 -26.59
C MET A 1 -16.53 27.20 -25.40
N LEU A 2 -15.69 27.81 -24.55
CA LEU A 2 -15.29 27.21 -23.28
C LEU A 2 -16.53 27.26 -22.37
N LYS A 3 -17.01 26.11 -21.92
CA LYS A 3 -18.12 26.06 -20.96
C LYS A 3 -17.59 26.63 -19.64
N ASP A 4 -18.17 27.75 -19.24
CA ASP A 4 -17.80 28.57 -18.08
C ASP A 4 -18.36 28.05 -16.73
N GLU A 5 -18.99 26.87 -16.72
CA GLU A 5 -19.50 26.25 -15.51
C GLU A 5 -18.52 25.20 -15.00
N VAL A 6 -18.31 25.17 -13.68
CA VAL A 6 -17.65 24.07 -12.98
C VAL A 6 -18.58 22.86 -13.09
N ILE A 7 -18.50 22.15 -14.22
CA ILE A 7 -19.22 20.90 -14.42
C ILE A 7 -18.47 19.85 -13.60
N TYR A 8 -19.14 19.31 -12.59
CA TYR A 8 -18.62 18.21 -11.80
C TYR A 8 -18.31 17.01 -12.73
N ASP A 9 -17.02 16.65 -12.86
CA ASP A 9 -16.53 15.60 -13.76
C ASP A 9 -16.48 14.21 -13.09
N GLY A 10 -17.23 14.06 -11.99
CA GLY A 10 -17.18 12.87 -11.15
C GLY A 10 -15.98 12.85 -10.18
N PRO A 11 -15.92 11.84 -9.29
CA PRO A 11 -14.83 11.68 -8.35
C PRO A 11 -13.62 11.03 -9.03
N ASP A 12 -12.45 11.67 -8.89
CA ASP A 12 -11.16 11.12 -9.33
C ASP A 12 -10.30 10.68 -8.13
N VAL A 13 -9.44 9.68 -8.35
CA VAL A 13 -8.57 9.12 -7.32
C VAL A 13 -7.11 9.33 -7.73
N THR A 14 -6.46 10.27 -7.04
CA THR A 14 -5.03 10.54 -7.22
C THR A 14 -4.20 9.89 -6.12
N ILE A 15 -3.10 9.23 -6.49
CA ILE A 15 -2.17 8.64 -5.53
C ILE A 15 -1.18 9.70 -5.07
N VAL A 16 -1.15 9.97 -3.77
CA VAL A 16 -0.20 10.88 -3.15
C VAL A 16 0.99 10.10 -2.60
N THR A 17 2.20 10.53 -2.95
CA THR A 17 3.41 9.93 -2.40
C THR A 17 3.56 10.27 -0.91
N PRO A 18 4.02 9.34 -0.05
CA PRO A 18 4.19 9.60 1.38
C PRO A 18 5.12 10.79 1.69
N GLU A 19 6.10 11.06 0.82
CA GLU A 19 7.01 12.21 0.96
C GLU A 19 6.33 13.56 0.71
N ALA A 20 5.21 13.57 0.01
CA ALA A 20 4.44 14.75 -0.31
C ALA A 20 3.34 15.02 0.72
N PHE A 21 3.19 14.18 1.75
CA PHE A 21 2.06 14.28 2.67
C PHE A 21 2.52 14.17 4.13
N VAL A 22 2.09 15.13 4.94
CA VAL A 22 2.40 15.16 6.38
C VAL A 22 1.11 15.45 7.14
N PHE A 23 0.93 14.79 8.28
CA PHE A 23 -0.19 15.04 9.18
C PHE A 23 0.29 15.02 10.63
N ASP A 24 -0.49 15.64 11.52
CA ASP A 24 -0.22 15.67 12.95
C ASP A 24 -0.55 14.30 13.59
N PRO A 25 0.46 13.55 14.09
CA PRO A 25 0.22 12.22 14.66
C PRO A 25 -0.61 12.26 15.95
N SER A 26 -0.61 13.39 16.69
CA SER A 26 -1.35 13.51 17.96
C SER A 26 -2.87 13.54 17.78
N LYS A 27 -3.33 13.92 16.59
CA LYS A 27 -4.76 14.04 16.24
C LYS A 27 -5.21 12.99 15.22
N LYS A 28 -4.40 11.96 14.96
CA LYS A 28 -4.68 10.95 13.94
C LYS A 28 -6.00 10.20 14.19
N ASP A 29 -6.36 9.94 15.45
CA ASP A 29 -7.56 9.20 15.81
C ASP A 29 -8.83 9.79 15.20
N ASN A 30 -8.85 11.13 15.03
CA ASN A 30 -9.85 11.81 14.22
C ASN A 30 -9.21 12.33 12.92
N PHE A 31 -8.97 11.42 11.98
CA PHE A 31 -8.28 11.75 10.74
C PHE A 31 -9.02 12.81 9.93
N GLU A 32 -10.34 12.96 10.00
CA GLU A 32 -11.07 14.00 9.25
C GLU A 32 -10.65 15.43 9.66
N THR A 33 -10.55 15.68 10.98
CA THR A 33 -10.20 17.01 11.54
C THR A 33 -8.71 17.22 11.76
N CYS A 34 -7.91 16.17 11.62
CA CYS A 34 -6.46 16.22 11.80
C CYS A 34 -5.82 17.26 10.86
N PRO A 35 -4.94 18.15 11.36
CA PRO A 35 -4.12 19.03 10.51
C PRO A 35 -3.23 18.22 9.56
N LYS A 36 -3.34 18.50 8.27
CA LYS A 36 -2.61 17.85 7.18
C LYS A 36 -1.99 18.89 6.28
N ILE A 37 -0.85 18.55 5.68
CA ILE A 37 -0.19 19.32 4.65
C ILE A 37 0.08 18.40 3.47
N TYR A 38 -0.44 18.77 2.32
CA TYR A 38 -0.15 18.15 1.04
C TYR A 38 0.77 19.07 0.23
N ARG A 39 1.85 18.50 -0.30
CA ARG A 39 2.81 19.18 -1.15
C ARG A 39 2.61 18.76 -2.59
N SER A 40 2.38 19.73 -3.45
CA SER A 40 2.31 19.57 -4.91
C SER A 40 3.29 20.50 -5.61
N TRP A 41 3.44 20.28 -6.91
CA TRP A 41 4.28 21.08 -7.80
C TRP A 41 3.42 21.54 -8.96
N ALA A 42 3.39 22.83 -9.23
CA ALA A 42 2.69 23.38 -10.38
C ALA A 42 3.54 24.43 -11.08
N THR A 43 3.32 24.60 -12.37
CA THR A 43 3.88 25.69 -13.16
C THR A 43 3.16 27.00 -12.86
N PHE A 44 3.77 28.14 -13.21
CA PHE A 44 3.13 29.44 -13.04
C PHE A 44 1.82 29.55 -13.84
N ASP A 45 1.82 29.05 -15.07
CA ASP A 45 0.65 29.07 -15.95
C ASP A 45 -0.53 28.28 -15.34
N GLU A 46 -0.26 27.13 -14.71
CA GLU A 46 -1.27 26.34 -14.00
C GLU A 46 -1.82 27.07 -12.76
N ILE A 47 -0.96 27.76 -12.02
CA ILE A 47 -1.36 28.58 -10.87
C ILE A 47 -2.23 29.76 -11.33
N GLN A 48 -1.85 30.41 -12.42
CA GLN A 48 -2.57 31.55 -12.98
C GLN A 48 -3.92 31.17 -13.60
N ALA A 49 -4.00 30.00 -14.23
CA ALA A 49 -5.23 29.48 -14.80
C ALA A 49 -6.28 29.13 -13.73
N ASN A 50 -5.85 28.86 -12.49
CA ASN A 50 -6.75 28.47 -11.42
C ASN A 50 -7.46 29.69 -10.79
N LYS A 51 -8.76 29.83 -11.09
CA LYS A 51 -9.62 30.92 -10.58
C LYS A 51 -9.75 30.97 -9.05
N LEU A 52 -9.42 29.88 -8.33
CA LEU A 52 -9.48 29.83 -6.86
C LEU A 52 -8.28 30.52 -6.20
N TYR A 53 -7.18 30.72 -6.94
CA TYR A 53 -5.96 31.31 -6.42
C TYR A 53 -6.00 32.84 -6.56
N LYS A 54 -5.66 33.53 -5.48
CA LYS A 54 -5.60 34.99 -5.34
C LYS A 54 -4.15 35.41 -5.01
N ASN A 55 -3.80 36.69 -5.18
CA ASN A 55 -2.47 37.25 -4.86
C ASN A 55 -1.29 36.64 -5.65
N ILE A 56 -1.51 36.28 -6.91
CA ILE A 56 -0.52 35.59 -7.77
C ILE A 56 0.59 36.54 -8.25
N ASP A 57 0.34 37.85 -8.36
CA ASP A 57 1.27 38.86 -8.90
C ASP A 57 2.64 38.90 -8.19
N SER A 58 2.67 38.49 -6.91
CA SER A 58 3.88 38.44 -6.08
C SER A 58 4.75 37.19 -6.29
N LEU A 59 4.33 36.25 -7.15
CA LEU A 59 5.06 35.01 -7.44
C LEU A 59 6.07 35.16 -8.59
N ASP A 60 5.90 36.14 -9.47
CA ASP A 60 6.83 36.42 -10.59
C ASP A 60 8.25 36.75 -10.09
N GLU A 61 8.36 37.43 -8.93
CA GLU A 61 9.64 37.74 -8.30
C GLU A 61 10.39 36.47 -7.85
N ILE A 62 9.67 35.42 -7.43
CA ILE A 62 10.25 34.15 -6.96
C ILE A 62 10.80 33.36 -8.15
N LEU A 63 10.10 33.36 -9.28
CA LEU A 63 10.56 32.73 -10.53
C LEU A 63 11.73 33.49 -11.14
N SER A 64 11.77 34.82 -11.01
CA SER A 64 12.87 35.66 -11.49
C SER A 64 14.20 35.45 -10.73
N GLN A 65 14.15 34.91 -9.50
CA GLN A 65 15.34 34.56 -8.71
C GLN A 65 16.00 33.22 -9.13
N LYS A 66 15.51 32.55 -10.18
CA LYS A 66 16.08 31.32 -10.78
C LYS A 66 17.58 31.42 -11.12
N ASN A 67 18.13 32.62 -11.27
CA ASN A 67 19.53 32.85 -11.68
C ASN A 67 20.52 33.12 -10.53
N GLY A 68 20.10 33.00 -9.27
CA GLY A 68 20.98 33.14 -8.10
C GLY A 68 21.73 31.86 -7.76
N LYS A 69 23.06 31.95 -7.59
CA LYS A 69 24.03 30.88 -7.22
C LYS A 69 23.81 30.22 -5.84
N TYR A 70 22.59 29.81 -5.51
CA TYR A 70 22.26 29.01 -4.33
C TYR A 70 21.35 27.84 -4.72
N SER A 71 21.94 26.85 -5.40
CA SER A 71 21.28 25.63 -5.90
C SER A 71 20.94 24.61 -4.79
N ASN A 72 20.41 25.07 -3.67
CA ASN A 72 19.83 24.23 -2.61
C ASN A 72 18.41 24.67 -2.21
N ASN A 73 17.81 25.61 -2.95
CA ASN A 73 16.43 26.02 -2.70
C ASN A 73 15.45 24.92 -3.14
N LYS A 74 15.04 24.09 -2.17
CA LYS A 74 13.98 23.06 -2.25
C LYS A 74 12.58 23.60 -2.63
N VAL A 75 12.48 24.85 -3.08
CA VAL A 75 11.25 25.60 -3.33
C VAL A 75 10.83 25.53 -4.80
N CYS A 76 11.76 25.25 -5.71
CA CYS A 76 11.49 25.09 -7.14
C CYS A 76 12.08 23.76 -7.63
N LYS A 77 11.33 23.04 -8.45
CA LYS A 77 11.78 21.82 -9.12
C LYS A 77 11.74 22.07 -10.63
N GLY A 78 12.88 22.51 -11.17
CA GLY A 78 12.95 22.97 -12.56
C GLY A 78 12.08 24.20 -12.79
N ASP A 79 11.07 24.09 -13.64
CA ASP A 79 10.12 25.16 -13.93
C ASP A 79 8.89 25.20 -13.01
N GLN A 80 8.75 24.19 -12.14
CA GLN A 80 7.62 24.08 -11.22
C GLN A 80 7.93 24.72 -9.86
N LEU A 81 6.91 25.33 -9.27
CA LEU A 81 6.94 25.98 -7.97
C LEU A 81 6.28 25.07 -6.92
N GLU A 82 6.83 25.04 -5.71
CA GLU A 82 6.27 24.27 -4.59
C GLU A 82 4.97 24.89 -4.09
N ILE A 83 3.92 24.09 -4.05
CA ILE A 83 2.61 24.42 -3.48
C ILE A 83 2.40 23.56 -2.23
N LEU A 84 2.01 24.20 -1.14
CA LEU A 84 1.69 23.57 0.13
C LEU A 84 0.22 23.84 0.46
N GLU A 85 -0.58 22.79 0.50
CA GLU A 85 -1.99 22.83 0.86
C GLU A 85 -2.20 22.31 2.28
N PHE A 86 -2.58 23.19 3.18
CA PHE A 86 -2.97 22.85 4.54
C PHE A 86 -4.47 22.57 4.61
N TRP A 87 -4.82 21.52 5.35
CA TRP A 87 -6.19 21.09 5.61
C TRP A 87 -6.38 20.80 7.09
N GLY A 88 -7.32 21.48 7.74
CA GLY A 88 -7.71 21.17 9.12
C GLY A 88 -8.08 22.38 9.97
N ASP A 89 -8.13 22.18 11.28
CA ASP A 89 -8.50 23.21 12.24
C ASP A 89 -7.31 24.11 12.60
N ILE A 90 -7.53 25.43 12.62
CA ILE A 90 -6.52 26.43 12.93
C ILE A 90 -6.96 27.24 14.13
N LYS A 91 -6.05 27.39 15.09
CA LYS A 91 -6.22 28.31 16.21
C LYS A 91 -5.49 29.61 15.90
N LEU A 92 -6.25 30.70 15.75
CA LEU A 92 -5.69 32.03 15.57
C LEU A 92 -5.06 32.54 16.88
N LYS A 93 -4.21 33.57 16.77
CA LYS A 93 -3.56 34.21 17.94
C LYS A 93 -4.59 34.77 18.94
N ASP A 94 -5.76 35.15 18.44
CA ASP A 94 -6.87 35.70 19.24
C ASP A 94 -7.66 34.61 19.99
N GLY A 95 -7.24 33.34 19.88
CA GLY A 95 -7.87 32.21 20.55
C GLY A 95 -9.07 31.62 19.81
N THR A 96 -9.52 32.26 18.72
CA THR A 96 -10.59 31.75 17.85
C THR A 96 -10.14 30.49 17.10
N LEU A 97 -11.00 29.46 17.11
CA LEU A 97 -10.78 28.19 16.42
C LEU A 97 -11.56 28.22 15.10
N LEU A 98 -10.84 28.33 13.99
CA LEU A 98 -11.42 28.14 12.66
C LEU A 98 -11.38 26.64 12.34
N LYS A 99 -12.56 26.05 12.14
CA LYS A 99 -12.68 24.64 11.80
C LYS A 99 -12.62 24.42 10.30
N ASN A 100 -12.04 23.28 9.90
CA ASN A 100 -12.05 22.78 8.52
C ASN A 100 -11.67 23.85 7.47
N GLN A 101 -10.49 24.46 7.64
CA GLN A 101 -9.97 25.46 6.71
C GLN A 101 -9.04 24.83 5.67
N VAL A 102 -9.02 25.41 4.48
CA VAL A 102 -8.08 25.10 3.40
C VAL A 102 -7.22 26.31 3.12
N ILE A 103 -5.90 26.14 3.28
CA ILE A 103 -4.92 27.19 3.02
C ILE A 103 -3.90 26.69 2.02
N THR A 104 -3.75 27.40 0.91
CA THR A 104 -2.73 27.09 -0.09
C THR A 104 -1.64 28.15 -0.05
N LEU A 105 -0.39 27.71 0.16
CA LEU A 105 0.83 28.50 0.16
C LEU A 105 1.65 28.18 -1.09
N ALA A 106 2.02 29.20 -1.84
CA ALA A 106 2.94 29.09 -2.97
C ALA A 106 4.33 29.62 -2.60
N GLY A 107 5.38 28.85 -2.93
CA GLY A 107 6.77 29.29 -2.78
C GLY A 107 7.18 29.58 -1.33
N ARG A 108 6.47 28.99 -0.35
CA ARG A 108 6.65 29.18 1.11
C ARG A 108 6.50 30.61 1.63
N LYS A 109 5.97 31.54 0.82
CA LYS A 109 5.84 32.95 1.19
C LYS A 109 4.43 33.48 0.99
N ASN A 110 3.78 33.11 -0.11
CA ASN A 110 2.56 33.78 -0.54
C ASN A 110 1.37 32.86 -0.29
N ILE A 111 0.40 33.33 0.49
CA ILE A 111 -0.88 32.64 0.66
C ILE A 111 -1.72 32.99 -0.57
N ILE A 112 -1.99 31.96 -1.38
CA ILE A 112 -2.78 32.08 -2.61
C ILE A 112 -4.24 31.67 -2.43
N ARG A 113 -4.54 30.89 -1.38
CA ARG A 113 -5.91 30.49 -1.05
C ARG A 113 -6.09 30.45 0.45
N PHE A 114 -7.19 31.00 0.94
CA PHE A 114 -7.59 30.96 2.33
C PHE A 114 -9.12 30.97 2.38
N GLU A 115 -9.72 29.82 2.58
CA GLU A 115 -11.17 29.66 2.64
C GLU A 115 -11.58 28.46 3.50
N GLU A 116 -12.86 28.44 3.88
CA GLU A 116 -13.48 27.24 4.44
C GLU A 116 -13.42 26.11 3.41
N ASN A 117 -13.24 24.89 3.90
CA ASN A 117 -13.14 23.73 3.03
C ASN A 117 -14.35 23.66 2.08
N PRO A 118 -14.12 23.69 0.74
CA PRO A 118 -15.21 23.62 -0.23
C PRO A 118 -15.91 22.25 -0.20
N PHE A 119 -15.26 21.23 0.36
CA PHE A 119 -15.82 19.91 0.56
C PHE A 119 -16.36 19.79 2.00
N ILE A 120 -17.54 19.20 2.14
CA ILE A 120 -18.13 18.88 3.47
C ILE A 120 -17.20 17.94 4.26
N MET A 121 -16.41 17.11 3.55
CA MET A 121 -15.50 16.13 4.12
C MET A 121 -14.04 16.39 3.74
N ASN A 122 -13.10 15.75 4.46
CA ASN A 122 -11.71 15.77 4.06
C ASN A 122 -11.50 14.84 2.83
N PRO A 123 -10.78 15.23 1.77
CA PRO A 123 -10.58 14.38 0.60
C PRO A 123 -9.53 13.27 0.81
N PHE A 124 -8.67 13.38 1.84
CA PHE A 124 -7.58 12.43 2.03
C PHE A 124 -8.03 11.13 2.69
N VAL A 125 -7.52 10.01 2.18
CA VAL A 125 -7.59 8.69 2.82
C VAL A 125 -6.17 8.28 3.22
N PHE A 126 -5.94 8.10 4.51
CA PHE A 126 -4.69 7.52 5.00
C PHE A 126 -4.85 6.01 5.16
N ALA A 127 -4.01 5.26 4.46
CA ALA A 127 -3.95 3.81 4.59
C ALA A 127 -2.50 3.35 4.69
N ALA A 128 -2.22 2.50 5.69
CA ALA A 128 -0.92 1.91 5.91
C ALA A 128 -1.08 0.42 6.27
N PHE A 129 -0.24 -0.42 5.66
CA PHE A 129 -0.17 -1.85 5.94
C PHE A 129 0.21 -2.12 7.41
N LEU A 130 1.33 -1.54 7.83
CA LEU A 130 1.79 -1.54 9.21
C LEU A 130 1.94 -0.10 9.68
N GLU A 131 1.56 0.14 10.92
CA GLU A 131 1.65 1.46 11.54
C GLU A 131 2.56 1.38 12.74
N ASP A 132 3.49 2.31 12.81
CA ASP A 132 4.33 2.49 13.99
C ASP A 132 3.49 3.07 15.14
N PRO A 133 3.45 2.45 16.33
CA PRO A 133 2.72 2.95 17.48
C PRO A 133 3.11 4.37 17.91
N GLU A 134 4.38 4.74 17.74
CA GLU A 134 4.91 6.04 18.18
C GLU A 134 4.64 7.14 17.14
N THR A 135 5.16 6.97 15.92
CA THR A 135 5.01 8.01 14.88
C THR A 135 3.63 7.99 14.22
N LYS A 136 2.85 6.93 14.42
CA LYS A 136 1.57 6.65 13.74
C LYS A 136 1.67 6.63 12.21
N ARG A 137 2.89 6.55 11.66
CA ARG A 137 3.14 6.50 10.22
C ARG A 137 3.16 5.08 9.71
N GLY A 138 2.88 4.95 8.42
CA GLY A 138 3.01 3.69 7.72
C GLY A 138 4.48 3.36 7.45
N TYR A 139 4.88 2.11 7.66
CA TYR A 139 6.16 1.60 7.16
C TYR A 139 5.96 0.34 6.32
N SER A 140 6.87 0.12 5.39
CA SER A 140 6.82 -1.04 4.50
C SER A 140 7.14 -2.33 5.26
N PRO A 141 6.43 -3.45 5.03
CA PRO A 141 6.82 -4.76 5.55
C PRO A 141 8.25 -5.15 5.17
N LEU A 142 8.75 -4.66 4.02
CA LEU A 142 10.11 -4.92 3.54
C LEU A 142 11.18 -4.21 4.36
N TYR A 143 10.81 -3.19 5.16
CA TYR A 143 11.74 -2.46 6.00
C TYR A 143 12.45 -3.38 7.01
N VAL A 144 11.75 -4.40 7.50
CA VAL A 144 12.30 -5.39 8.47
C VAL A 144 13.46 -6.20 7.87
N VAL A 145 13.50 -6.30 6.54
CA VAL A 145 14.41 -7.19 5.81
C VAL A 145 15.62 -6.45 5.25
N LEU A 146 15.55 -5.12 5.16
CA LEU A 146 16.63 -4.27 4.66
C LEU A 146 18.01 -4.57 5.31
N PRO A 147 18.16 -4.65 6.66
CA PRO A 147 19.47 -4.93 7.27
C PRO A 147 19.99 -6.34 6.94
N LEU A 148 19.10 -7.32 6.73
CA LEU A 148 19.49 -8.67 6.31
C LEU A 148 19.99 -8.66 4.87
N ASN A 149 19.35 -7.87 4.02
CA ASN A 149 19.74 -7.73 2.62
C ASN A 149 21.10 -7.03 2.48
N GLU A 150 21.34 -5.95 3.23
CA GLU A 150 22.63 -5.25 3.28
C GLU A 150 23.77 -6.16 3.75
N ALA A 151 23.53 -6.98 4.78
CA ALA A 151 24.50 -7.97 5.25
C ALA A 151 24.78 -9.05 4.19
N SER A 152 23.74 -9.56 3.54
CA SER A 152 23.85 -10.54 2.45
C SER A 152 24.65 -9.99 1.28
N GLU A 153 24.35 -8.76 0.84
CA GLU A 153 25.07 -8.06 -0.22
C GLU A 153 26.55 -7.87 0.11
N THR A 154 26.86 -7.44 1.34
CA THR A 154 28.24 -7.28 1.79
C THR A 154 29.02 -8.60 1.74
N ILE A 155 28.43 -9.69 2.24
CA ILE A 155 29.06 -11.02 2.22
C ILE A 155 29.23 -11.49 0.78
N MET A 156 28.22 -11.32 -0.07
CA MET A 156 28.29 -11.72 -1.47
C MET A 156 29.41 -10.96 -2.21
N ASN A 157 29.55 -9.65 -1.97
CA ASN A 157 30.64 -8.86 -2.54
C ASN A 157 32.02 -9.35 -2.08
N LEU A 158 32.20 -9.64 -0.79
CA LEU A 158 33.46 -10.20 -0.26
C LEU A 158 33.77 -11.59 -0.85
N GLN A 159 32.76 -12.43 -1.02
CA GLN A 159 32.91 -13.74 -1.66
C GLN A 159 33.31 -13.61 -3.13
N LEU A 160 32.72 -12.67 -3.85
CA LEU A 160 33.10 -12.37 -5.23
C LEU A 160 34.55 -11.88 -5.32
N GLU A 161 34.99 -11.01 -4.41
CA GLU A 161 36.39 -10.58 -4.34
C GLU A 161 37.35 -11.73 -4.03
N ALA A 162 37.01 -12.59 -3.06
CA ALA A 162 37.79 -13.78 -2.74
C ALA A 162 37.90 -14.73 -3.94
N LEU A 163 36.80 -14.94 -4.68
CA LEU A 163 36.80 -15.74 -5.91
C LEU A 163 37.73 -15.16 -6.97
N LYS A 164 37.74 -13.84 -7.16
CA LYS A 164 38.68 -13.20 -8.09
C LYS A 164 40.15 -13.46 -7.71
N LEU A 165 40.47 -13.41 -6.42
CA LEU A 165 41.81 -13.75 -5.91
C LEU A 165 42.15 -15.25 -6.05
N ILE A 166 41.15 -16.14 -6.02
CA ILE A 166 41.37 -17.58 -6.23
C ILE A 166 41.59 -17.91 -7.71
N ILE A 167 40.84 -17.26 -8.60
CA ILE A 167 40.98 -17.41 -10.05
C ILE A 167 42.32 -16.83 -10.50
N ASN A 168 42.69 -15.65 -10.01
CA ASN A 168 43.96 -14.98 -10.32
C ASN A 168 44.83 -14.83 -9.07
N LYS A 169 45.53 -15.92 -8.74
CA LYS A 169 46.28 -16.05 -7.49
C LYS A 169 47.47 -15.08 -7.43
N PRO A 170 47.60 -14.28 -6.37
CA PRO A 170 48.82 -13.53 -6.11
C PRO A 170 49.98 -14.48 -5.77
N TYR A 171 51.18 -14.11 -6.22
CA TYR A 171 52.41 -14.90 -6.04
C TYR A 171 53.34 -14.26 -5.01
N LEU A 172 54.11 -15.07 -4.28
CA LEU A 172 55.14 -14.58 -3.36
C LEU A 172 56.50 -14.46 -4.09
N ALA A 173 57.05 -13.27 -4.29
CA ALA A 173 58.38 -13.09 -4.89
C ALA A 173 59.45 -12.71 -3.87
N PRO A 174 60.75 -12.94 -4.16
CA PRO A 174 61.84 -12.47 -3.31
C PRO A 174 61.91 -10.92 -3.30
N LYS A 175 62.21 -10.36 -2.13
CA LYS A 175 62.33 -8.92 -1.91
C LYS A 175 63.38 -8.27 -2.82
N GLY A 176 62.98 -7.25 -3.58
CA GLY A 176 63.84 -6.53 -4.53
C GLY A 176 63.51 -6.73 -6.02
N ALA A 177 62.42 -7.42 -6.36
CA ALA A 177 61.95 -7.58 -7.74
C ALA A 177 61.02 -6.45 -8.20
N LEU A 178 60.31 -5.78 -7.27
CA LEU A 178 59.36 -4.69 -7.50
C LEU A 178 59.37 -3.69 -6.31
N SER A 179 59.52 -2.40 -6.61
CA SER A 179 59.59 -1.32 -5.60
C SER A 179 58.22 -0.67 -5.35
N GLY A 180 57.71 -0.71 -4.11
CA GLY A 180 56.62 0.16 -3.62
C GLY A 180 55.68 -0.50 -2.60
N LYS A 181 54.80 0.29 -1.95
CA LYS A 181 53.68 -0.24 -1.16
C LYS A 181 52.62 -0.82 -2.10
N ILE A 182 52.41 -2.13 -2.05
CA ILE A 182 51.50 -2.83 -2.96
C ILE A 182 50.15 -3.02 -2.26
N ASN A 183 49.11 -2.35 -2.77
CA ASN A 183 47.73 -2.70 -2.45
C ASN A 183 47.43 -4.06 -3.09
N ILE A 184 46.94 -5.02 -2.28
CA ILE A 184 46.63 -6.38 -2.74
C ILE A 184 45.55 -6.28 -3.82
N LYS A 185 45.91 -6.64 -5.04
CA LYS A 185 45.02 -6.72 -6.22
C LYS A 185 45.20 -8.08 -6.88
N GLU A 186 44.24 -8.47 -7.71
CA GLU A 186 44.27 -9.70 -8.50
C GLU A 186 45.61 -9.85 -9.24
N GLY A 187 46.30 -10.99 -9.07
CA GLY A 187 47.61 -11.23 -9.67
C GLY A 187 48.78 -10.42 -9.09
N ALA A 188 48.61 -9.73 -7.96
CA ALA A 188 49.70 -8.99 -7.32
C ALA A 188 50.80 -9.92 -6.80
N ILE A 189 52.05 -9.49 -6.93
CA ILE A 189 53.21 -10.23 -6.43
C ILE A 189 53.63 -9.60 -5.10
N ILE A 190 53.68 -10.40 -4.03
CA ILE A 190 54.02 -9.95 -2.68
C ILE A 190 55.47 -10.33 -2.38
N GLU A 191 56.27 -9.36 -1.98
CA GLU A 191 57.67 -9.57 -1.66
C GLU A 191 57.89 -10.10 -0.24
N TYR A 192 58.70 -11.15 -0.09
CA TYR A 192 59.11 -11.67 1.22
C TYR A 192 60.65 -11.79 1.33
N ASP A 193 61.16 -11.87 2.56
CA ASP A 193 62.61 -11.97 2.83
C ASP A 193 63.15 -13.38 2.51
N PRO A 194 64.05 -13.53 1.51
CA PRO A 194 64.59 -14.82 1.11
C PRO A 194 65.44 -15.49 2.21
N ALA A 195 65.86 -14.78 3.26
CA ALA A 195 66.54 -15.39 4.40
C ALA A 195 65.62 -16.27 5.28
N LEU A 196 64.29 -16.06 5.22
CA LEU A 196 63.32 -16.79 6.04
C LEU A 196 62.65 -17.98 5.30
N MET A 197 62.64 -17.99 3.96
CA MET A 197 62.17 -19.14 3.16
C MET A 197 62.94 -19.23 1.82
N PRO A 198 63.85 -20.22 1.63
CA PRO A 198 64.66 -20.34 0.41
C PRO A 198 63.95 -21.10 -0.73
N ARG A 199 62.63 -20.95 -0.90
CA ARG A 199 61.83 -21.73 -1.87
C ARG A 199 61.24 -20.85 -2.98
N GLU A 200 60.94 -21.48 -4.11
CA GLU A 200 60.28 -20.86 -5.26
C GLU A 200 58.95 -20.19 -4.86
N PRO A 201 58.51 -19.12 -5.57
CA PRO A 201 57.23 -18.45 -5.36
C PRO A 201 56.05 -19.40 -5.22
N VAL A 202 55.50 -19.50 -4.01
CA VAL A 202 54.28 -20.29 -3.77
C VAL A 202 53.07 -19.37 -3.95
N PRO A 203 52.05 -19.76 -4.74
CA PRO A 203 50.80 -19.02 -4.80
C PRO A 203 50.09 -19.08 -3.45
N LEU A 204 49.55 -17.95 -2.99
CA LEU A 204 48.75 -17.92 -1.76
C LEU A 204 47.46 -18.74 -1.95
N ASP A 205 47.09 -19.52 -0.92
CA ASP A 205 45.85 -20.29 -0.92
C ASP A 205 44.74 -19.50 -0.20
N PHE A 206 43.65 -19.23 -0.91
CA PHE A 206 42.47 -18.51 -0.41
C PHE A 206 41.22 -19.41 -0.34
N LYS A 207 41.37 -20.75 -0.48
CA LYS A 207 40.22 -21.67 -0.45
C LYS A 207 39.36 -21.55 0.81
N ASP A 208 39.96 -21.20 1.95
CA ASP A 208 39.24 -21.01 3.22
C ASP A 208 38.39 -19.73 3.27
N ALA A 209 38.50 -18.85 2.27
CA ALA A 209 37.66 -17.66 2.16
C ALA A 209 36.25 -17.96 1.59
N ILE A 210 36.02 -19.15 1.01
CA ILE A 210 34.77 -19.54 0.32
C ILE A 210 33.64 -19.95 1.28
N VAL A 211 33.85 -19.95 2.61
CA VAL A 211 32.87 -20.42 3.62
C VAL A 211 31.58 -19.56 3.69
N GLY A 212 31.48 -18.47 2.92
CA GLY A 212 30.32 -17.56 2.93
C GLY A 212 29.04 -18.07 2.24
N TRP A 213 29.09 -19.11 1.41
CA TRP A 213 27.91 -19.61 0.69
C TRP A 213 26.83 -20.20 1.61
N ASP A 214 27.22 -20.75 2.76
CA ASP A 214 26.28 -21.24 3.77
C ASP A 214 25.57 -20.09 4.49
N PHE A 215 26.28 -18.97 4.70
CA PHE A 215 25.68 -17.76 5.25
C PHE A 215 24.68 -17.13 4.29
N LEU A 216 24.95 -17.11 2.99
CA LEU A 216 24.00 -16.60 1.99
C LEU A 216 22.70 -17.40 2.00
N ARG A 217 22.76 -18.74 2.05
CA ARG A 217 21.57 -19.59 2.19
C ARG A 217 20.81 -19.33 3.50
N PHE A 218 21.52 -19.06 4.59
CA PHE A 218 20.91 -18.68 5.86
C PHE A 218 20.18 -17.33 5.76
N PHE A 219 20.79 -16.31 5.16
CA PHE A 219 20.17 -15.01 4.94
C PHE A 219 18.96 -15.11 4.02
N GLU A 220 19.04 -15.84 2.90
CA GLU A 220 17.89 -16.11 2.03
C GLU A 220 16.73 -16.75 2.80
N SER A 221 16.99 -17.82 3.57
CA SER A 221 15.95 -18.47 4.38
C SER A 221 15.36 -17.53 5.43
N LYS A 222 16.17 -16.66 6.03
CA LYS A 222 15.69 -15.68 7.01
C LYS A 222 14.88 -14.56 6.35
N ILE A 223 15.28 -14.12 5.16
CA ILE A 223 14.54 -13.16 4.32
C ILE A 223 13.18 -13.74 3.93
N GLU A 224 13.13 -14.98 3.42
CA GLU A 224 11.89 -15.70 3.09
C GLU A 224 10.98 -15.82 4.33
N SER A 225 11.55 -16.20 5.48
CA SER A 225 10.79 -16.34 6.72
C SER A 225 10.25 -15.02 7.27
N THR A 226 10.96 -13.91 7.04
CA THR A 226 10.60 -12.60 7.59
C THR A 226 9.63 -11.87 6.69
N THR A 227 9.81 -11.96 5.37
CA THR A 227 8.87 -11.44 4.36
C THR A 227 7.57 -12.26 4.31
N GLY A 228 7.60 -13.52 4.75
CA GLY A 228 6.47 -14.43 4.59
C GLY A 228 6.32 -14.96 3.16
N MET A 229 7.22 -14.58 2.24
CA MET A 229 7.27 -15.16 0.89
C MET A 229 8.15 -16.40 0.90
N PHE A 230 7.54 -17.58 0.88
CA PHE A 230 8.25 -18.84 0.74
C PHE A 230 8.09 -19.41 -0.67
N LYS A 231 9.02 -20.27 -1.10
CA LYS A 231 9.02 -20.93 -2.43
C LYS A 231 7.70 -21.62 -2.78
N TYR A 232 6.92 -22.06 -1.79
CA TYR A 232 5.58 -22.62 -1.97
C TYR A 232 4.58 -21.65 -2.65
N MET A 233 4.74 -20.33 -2.52
CA MET A 233 3.91 -19.33 -3.20
C MET A 233 4.21 -19.21 -4.70
N THR A 234 5.42 -19.56 -5.13
CA THR A 234 5.84 -19.49 -6.56
C THR A 234 5.35 -20.68 -7.39
N GLY A 235 4.53 -21.56 -6.80
CA GLY A 235 4.02 -22.75 -7.49
C GLY A 235 5.11 -23.76 -7.83
N ASN A 236 6.26 -23.70 -7.16
CA ASN A 236 7.37 -24.62 -7.37
C ASN A 236 7.30 -25.77 -6.35
N PRO A 237 6.80 -26.97 -6.72
CA PRO A 237 6.78 -28.12 -5.82
C PRO A 237 8.19 -28.73 -5.60
N SER A 238 9.22 -28.24 -6.29
CA SER A 238 10.59 -28.75 -6.21
C SER A 238 11.35 -28.18 -5.01
N VAL A 239 10.81 -28.30 -3.80
CA VAL A 239 11.64 -28.33 -2.59
C VAL A 239 12.07 -29.78 -2.40
N VAL A 240 13.28 -30.09 -2.89
CA VAL A 240 13.94 -31.41 -2.91
C VAL A 240 14.36 -31.89 -1.50
N ASN A 241 13.57 -31.59 -0.47
CA ASN A 241 13.69 -32.21 0.84
C ASN A 241 12.28 -32.36 1.38
N ALA A 242 11.72 -33.55 1.17
CA ALA A 242 10.39 -33.94 1.60
C ALA A 242 10.23 -33.77 3.13
N ARG A 243 9.81 -32.56 3.54
CA ARG A 243 9.06 -32.39 4.79
C ARG A 243 7.70 -33.02 4.56
N THR A 244 7.22 -33.76 5.55
CA THR A 244 5.97 -34.54 5.51
C THR A 244 4.84 -33.71 4.88
N ALA A 245 4.00 -34.32 4.04
CA ALA A 245 2.93 -33.63 3.32
C ALA A 245 2.02 -32.79 4.25
N THR A 246 1.87 -33.22 5.51
CA THR A 246 1.17 -32.49 6.56
C THR A 246 1.87 -31.22 7.01
N GLU A 247 3.20 -31.22 7.14
CA GLU A 247 3.99 -30.02 7.47
C GLU A 247 3.97 -29.03 6.30
N ALA A 248 4.09 -29.52 5.06
CA ALA A 248 3.96 -28.70 3.86
C ALA A 248 2.56 -28.05 3.77
N SER A 249 1.50 -28.80 4.05
CA SER A 249 0.12 -28.30 4.12
C SER A 249 -0.09 -27.29 5.27
N GLY A 250 0.51 -27.55 6.44
CA GLY A 250 0.49 -26.63 7.58
C GLY A 250 1.19 -25.31 7.29
N LEU A 251 2.35 -25.35 6.63
CA LEU A 251 3.07 -24.16 6.17
C LEU A 251 2.26 -23.39 5.12
N MET A 252 1.66 -24.09 4.15
CA MET A 252 0.79 -23.48 3.13
C MET A 252 -0.46 -22.83 3.74
N THR A 253 -1.05 -23.44 4.76
CA THR A 253 -2.20 -22.88 5.48
C THR A 253 -1.82 -21.63 6.28
N GLY A 254 -0.71 -21.69 7.02
CA GLY A 254 -0.18 -20.52 7.74
C GLY A 254 0.18 -19.35 6.82
N GLN A 255 0.63 -19.65 5.59
CA GLN A 255 0.90 -18.67 4.54
C GLN A 255 -0.38 -18.02 4.01
N ASN A 256 -1.38 -18.83 3.64
CA ASN A 256 -2.66 -18.32 3.17
C ASN A 256 -3.32 -17.39 4.21
N ILE A 257 -3.23 -17.71 5.50
CA ILE A 257 -3.74 -16.84 6.57
C ILE A 257 -3.04 -15.46 6.57
N ARG A 258 -1.73 -15.40 6.33
CA ARG A 258 -0.98 -14.13 6.28
C ARG A 258 -1.36 -13.32 5.05
N LEU A 259 -1.44 -13.95 3.87
CA LEU A 259 -1.86 -13.29 2.64
C LEU A 259 -3.30 -12.78 2.74
N SER A 260 -4.21 -13.60 3.28
CA SER A 260 -5.59 -13.18 3.54
C SER A 260 -5.65 -11.98 4.48
N LYS A 261 -4.85 -11.97 5.56
CA LYS A 261 -4.76 -10.80 6.45
C LYS A 261 -4.30 -9.54 5.70
N GLU A 262 -3.32 -9.64 4.80
CA GLU A 262 -2.87 -8.50 4.00
C GLU A 262 -3.95 -8.01 3.04
N ILE A 263 -4.67 -8.94 2.39
CA ILE A 263 -5.82 -8.63 1.54
C ILE A 263 -6.92 -7.95 2.35
N ASP A 264 -7.22 -8.44 3.56
CA ASP A 264 -8.21 -7.86 4.46
C ASP A 264 -7.81 -6.44 4.89
N VAL A 265 -6.54 -6.23 5.26
CA VAL A 265 -6.03 -4.90 5.59
C VAL A 265 -6.19 -3.94 4.42
N LEU A 266 -5.89 -4.38 3.18
CA LEU A 266 -6.10 -3.56 1.98
C LEU A 266 -7.59 -3.26 1.75
N ASN A 267 -8.44 -4.28 1.85
CA ASN A 267 -9.88 -4.14 1.68
C ASN A 267 -10.49 -3.15 2.70
N PHE A 268 -10.18 -3.31 4.00
CA PHE A 268 -10.76 -2.49 5.07
C PHE A 268 -10.10 -1.12 5.23
N LYS A 269 -8.78 -0.98 5.05
CA LYS A 269 -8.09 0.32 5.23
C LYS A 269 -8.01 1.15 3.96
N VAL A 270 -8.01 0.54 2.77
CA VAL A 270 -7.86 1.26 1.49
C VAL A 270 -9.19 1.34 0.75
N LYS A 271 -9.75 0.18 0.35
CA LYS A 271 -10.92 0.17 -0.55
C LYS A 271 -12.16 0.75 0.12
N MET A 272 -12.46 0.31 1.34
CA MET A 272 -13.65 0.73 2.08
C MET A 272 -13.72 2.26 2.29
N PRO A 273 -12.67 2.93 2.82
CA PRO A 273 -12.71 4.37 2.97
C PRO A 273 -12.81 5.11 1.64
N ILE A 274 -12.09 4.66 0.60
CA ILE A 274 -12.17 5.28 -0.73
C ILE A 274 -13.61 5.22 -1.28
N ILE A 275 -14.25 4.04 -1.23
CA ILE A 275 -15.63 3.87 -1.71
C ILE A 275 -16.60 4.74 -0.91
N ARG A 276 -16.45 4.80 0.42
CA ARG A 276 -17.26 5.69 1.28
C ARG A 276 -17.11 7.15 0.87
N LYS A 277 -15.88 7.65 0.73
CA LYS A 277 -15.63 9.05 0.32
C LYS A 277 -16.18 9.35 -1.07
N ILE A 278 -15.99 8.45 -2.02
CA ILE A 278 -16.53 8.57 -3.38
C ILE A 278 -18.06 8.64 -3.36
N ALA A 279 -18.72 7.76 -2.60
CA ALA A 279 -20.16 7.74 -2.50
C ALA A 279 -20.71 9.00 -1.81
N GLU A 280 -20.08 9.47 -0.73
CA GLU A 280 -20.44 10.71 -0.06
C GLU A 280 -20.25 11.94 -0.97
N LEU A 281 -19.15 12.00 -1.73
CA LEU A 281 -18.94 13.05 -2.73
C LEU A 281 -20.04 13.01 -3.81
N MET A 282 -20.33 11.84 -4.38
CA MET A 282 -21.39 11.71 -5.38
C MET A 282 -22.76 12.09 -4.82
N ALA A 283 -23.07 11.72 -3.58
CA ALA A 283 -24.32 12.08 -2.91
C ALA A 283 -24.45 13.60 -2.72
N ASN A 284 -23.36 14.28 -2.38
CA ASN A 284 -23.34 15.73 -2.14
C ASN A 284 -23.38 16.57 -3.43
N PHE A 285 -22.85 16.05 -4.54
CA PHE A 285 -22.82 16.75 -5.83
C PHE A 285 -23.96 16.34 -6.78
N SER A 286 -24.74 15.31 -6.43
CA SER A 286 -25.94 14.93 -7.19
C SER A 286 -27.16 15.66 -6.64
N PHE A 287 -27.75 16.55 -7.44
CA PHE A 287 -28.97 17.27 -7.06
C PHE A 287 -30.24 16.65 -7.67
N ASP A 288 -30.12 15.89 -8.75
CA ASP A 288 -31.25 15.39 -9.54
C ASP A 288 -32.00 14.24 -8.86
N ILE A 289 -33.34 14.29 -8.85
CA ILE A 289 -34.17 13.15 -8.42
C ILE A 289 -34.12 12.09 -9.51
N GLN A 290 -33.57 10.93 -9.18
CA GLN A 290 -33.46 9.81 -10.12
C GLN A 290 -34.54 8.77 -9.81
N GLU A 291 -35.26 8.35 -10.85
CA GLU A 291 -36.22 7.26 -10.78
C GLU A 291 -35.54 5.99 -11.28
N ILE A 292 -35.33 5.02 -10.37
CA ILE A 292 -34.77 3.72 -10.72
C ILE A 292 -35.89 2.68 -10.75
N LYS A 293 -35.98 1.99 -11.88
CA LYS A 293 -36.83 0.82 -12.05
C LYS A 293 -36.21 -0.37 -11.33
N VAL A 294 -36.80 -0.79 -10.20
CA VAL A 294 -36.38 -1.98 -9.45
C VAL A 294 -37.33 -3.13 -9.80
N SER A 295 -36.78 -4.18 -10.39
CA SER A 295 -37.53 -5.43 -10.56
C SER A 295 -37.42 -6.23 -9.27
N ARG A 296 -38.55 -6.45 -8.57
CA ARG A 296 -38.59 -7.42 -7.48
C ARG A 296 -38.43 -8.84 -8.06
N GLN A 297 -37.89 -9.77 -7.26
CA GLN A 297 -37.68 -11.17 -7.66
C GLN A 297 -38.98 -11.91 -8.05
N ASN A 298 -40.15 -11.34 -7.74
CA ASN A 298 -41.46 -11.89 -8.11
C ASN A 298 -41.98 -11.41 -9.49
N GLY A 299 -41.20 -10.62 -10.25
CA GLY A 299 -41.62 -10.09 -11.56
C GLY A 299 -42.38 -8.76 -11.50
N ASP A 300 -42.71 -8.26 -10.31
CA ASP A 300 -43.27 -6.92 -10.12
C ASP A 300 -42.20 -5.84 -10.31
N VAL A 301 -42.56 -4.81 -11.08
CA VAL A 301 -41.73 -3.63 -11.33
C VAL A 301 -42.18 -2.54 -10.37
N ASP A 302 -41.28 -2.16 -9.46
CA ASP A 302 -41.44 -0.96 -8.64
C ASP A 302 -40.56 0.16 -9.16
N PHE A 303 -41.04 1.39 -9.01
CA PHE A 303 -40.24 2.59 -9.22
C PHE A 303 -39.84 3.14 -7.86
N VAL A 304 -38.53 3.19 -7.61
CA VAL A 304 -37.97 3.78 -6.40
C VAL A 304 -37.45 5.16 -6.76
N PHE A 305 -38.01 6.18 -6.12
CA PHE A 305 -37.52 7.54 -6.20
C PHE A 305 -36.34 7.71 -5.27
N ILE A 306 -35.19 8.08 -5.83
CA ILE A 306 -34.00 8.43 -5.05
C ILE A 306 -34.08 9.94 -4.79
N ASP A 307 -34.55 10.28 -3.59
CA ASP A 307 -34.54 11.65 -3.09
C ASP A 307 -33.26 11.96 -2.29
N GLU A 308 -33.14 13.19 -1.81
CA GLU A 308 -32.01 13.64 -0.98
C GLU A 308 -31.89 12.82 0.32
N SER A 309 -33.00 12.37 0.90
CA SER A 309 -33.01 11.59 2.14
C SER A 309 -32.42 10.19 1.95
N VAL A 310 -32.70 9.57 0.81
CA VAL A 310 -32.08 8.30 0.42
C VAL A 310 -30.61 8.53 0.10
N ARG A 311 -30.23 9.57 -0.65
CA ARG A 311 -28.82 9.83 -0.99
C ARG A 311 -27.92 10.10 0.21
N GLN A 312 -28.39 10.88 1.19
CA GLN A 312 -27.67 11.20 2.42
C GLN A 312 -27.90 10.14 3.53
N GLY A 313 -28.49 9.01 3.19
CA GLY A 313 -28.67 7.89 4.11
C GLY A 313 -27.34 7.33 4.64
N ASN A 314 -27.38 6.71 5.82
CA ASN A 314 -26.22 6.04 6.37
C ASN A 314 -26.08 4.65 5.75
N TYR A 315 -25.15 4.49 4.81
CA TYR A 315 -24.93 3.25 4.07
C TYR A 315 -23.80 2.41 4.66
N ASP A 316 -24.11 1.15 4.95
CA ASP A 316 -23.11 0.13 5.25
C ASP A 316 -22.63 -0.54 3.97
N TYR A 317 -21.41 -0.20 3.57
CA TYR A 317 -20.75 -0.86 2.44
C TYR A 317 -20.19 -2.21 2.89
N LEU A 318 -20.44 -3.24 2.10
CA LEU A 318 -19.89 -4.58 2.32
C LEU A 318 -19.09 -4.98 1.08
N ILE A 319 -17.85 -5.42 1.27
CA ILE A 319 -17.04 -5.92 0.16
C ILE A 319 -17.52 -7.33 -0.18
N GLY A 320 -18.17 -7.46 -1.33
CA GLY A 320 -18.52 -8.75 -1.91
C GLY A 320 -17.32 -9.37 -2.64
N ASP A 321 -16.36 -9.94 -1.91
CA ASP A 321 -15.31 -10.77 -2.53
C ASP A 321 -15.86 -12.19 -2.82
N SER A 322 -15.13 -12.97 -3.61
CA SER A 322 -15.27 -14.43 -3.76
C SER A 322 -15.43 -15.14 -2.40
N ASN A 323 -14.75 -14.64 -1.35
CA ASN A 323 -14.92 -15.09 0.03
C ASN A 323 -16.30 -14.76 0.60
N ALA A 324 -16.95 -13.64 0.26
CA ALA A 324 -18.30 -13.34 0.73
C ALA A 324 -19.37 -14.22 0.05
N ALA A 325 -19.12 -14.66 -1.19
CA ALA A 325 -19.94 -15.68 -1.83
C ALA A 325 -19.72 -17.06 -1.17
N PHE A 326 -18.47 -17.37 -0.80
CA PHE A 326 -18.15 -18.56 -0.02
C PHE A 326 -18.76 -18.53 1.38
N GLU A 327 -18.66 -17.42 2.13
CA GLU A 327 -19.29 -17.24 3.44
C GLU A 327 -20.81 -17.33 3.36
N ARG A 328 -21.43 -16.76 2.31
CA ARG A 328 -22.87 -16.94 2.07
C ARG A 328 -23.22 -18.42 1.88
N LYS A 329 -22.42 -19.16 1.12
CA LYS A 329 -22.58 -20.61 0.96
C LYS A 329 -22.37 -21.35 2.28
N THR A 330 -21.34 -21.01 3.05
CA THR A 330 -21.04 -21.62 4.36
C THR A 330 -22.15 -21.35 5.36
N LYS A 331 -22.59 -20.09 5.52
CA LYS A 331 -23.73 -19.73 6.38
C LYS A 331 -25.01 -20.42 5.97
N LEU A 332 -25.23 -20.59 4.66
CA LEU A 332 -26.36 -21.36 4.13
C LEU A 332 -26.22 -22.85 4.47
N THR A 333 -25.04 -23.44 4.31
CA THR A 333 -24.78 -24.83 4.72
C THR A 333 -24.96 -25.02 6.22
N GLU A 334 -24.47 -24.10 7.06
CA GLU A 334 -24.66 -24.11 8.52
C GLU A 334 -26.15 -23.98 8.90
N SER A 335 -26.87 -23.05 8.27
CA SER A 335 -28.31 -22.87 8.49
C SER A 335 -29.11 -24.10 8.06
N LEU A 336 -28.74 -24.72 6.93
CA LEU A 336 -29.36 -25.98 6.48
C LEU A 336 -29.03 -27.12 7.42
N ASN A 337 -27.78 -27.24 7.88
CA ASN A 337 -27.38 -28.26 8.85
C ASN A 337 -28.15 -28.11 10.17
N PHE A 338 -28.30 -26.88 10.67
CA PHE A 338 -29.12 -26.60 11.84
C PHE A 338 -30.59 -26.96 11.62
N LEU A 339 -31.15 -26.65 10.45
CA LEU A 339 -32.52 -27.04 10.10
C LEU A 339 -32.70 -28.56 9.99
N PHE A 340 -31.73 -29.27 9.40
CA PHE A 340 -31.71 -30.73 9.36
C PHE A 340 -31.54 -31.36 10.73
N GLU A 341 -30.79 -30.73 11.63
CA GLU A 341 -30.64 -31.16 13.02
C GLU A 341 -31.92 -30.89 13.83
N ALA A 342 -32.53 -29.71 13.69
CA ALA A 342 -33.81 -29.36 14.29
C ALA A 342 -34.94 -30.27 13.81
N ALA A 343 -34.89 -30.74 12.56
CA ALA A 343 -35.85 -31.69 12.00
C ALA A 343 -35.73 -33.11 12.55
N LYS A 344 -34.64 -33.47 13.23
CA LYS A 344 -34.55 -34.74 13.97
C LYS A 344 -35.42 -34.74 15.22
N HIS A 345 -35.83 -33.57 15.71
CA HIS A 345 -36.79 -33.46 16.82
C HIS A 345 -38.23 -33.60 16.31
N PRO A 346 -38.98 -34.63 16.77
CA PRO A 346 -40.30 -34.96 16.23
C PRO A 346 -41.37 -33.89 16.44
N GLU A 347 -41.19 -32.97 17.40
CA GLU A 347 -42.10 -31.85 17.65
C GLU A 347 -41.91 -30.66 16.70
N ILE A 348 -40.70 -30.51 16.15
CA ILE A 348 -40.31 -29.34 15.32
C ILE A 348 -40.45 -29.69 13.84
N ALA A 349 -40.17 -30.94 13.45
CA ALA A 349 -40.26 -31.43 12.08
C ALA A 349 -41.57 -31.08 11.33
N PRO A 350 -42.79 -31.23 11.91
CA PRO A 350 -44.02 -30.88 11.20
C PRO A 350 -44.31 -29.37 11.16
N ARG A 351 -43.57 -28.55 11.91
CA ARG A 351 -43.71 -27.08 11.93
C ARG A 351 -42.81 -26.39 10.90
N ILE A 352 -41.84 -27.10 10.33
CA ILE A 352 -40.93 -26.56 9.32
C ILE A 352 -41.59 -26.61 7.95
N LYS A 353 -41.71 -25.45 7.30
CA LYS A 353 -42.16 -25.35 5.91
C LYS A 353 -41.02 -25.65 4.94
N TRP A 354 -40.80 -26.92 4.67
CA TRP A 354 -39.71 -27.41 3.81
C TRP A 354 -39.66 -26.78 2.42
N VAL A 355 -40.82 -26.49 1.82
CA VAL A 355 -40.91 -25.84 0.49
C VAL A 355 -40.36 -24.41 0.53
N GLU A 356 -40.74 -23.60 1.51
CA GLU A 356 -40.24 -22.22 1.66
C GLU A 356 -38.72 -22.21 1.97
N VAL A 357 -38.24 -23.16 2.78
CA VAL A 357 -36.81 -23.32 3.09
C VAL A 357 -36.00 -23.62 1.83
N MET A 358 -36.51 -24.49 0.94
CA MET A 358 -35.84 -24.80 -0.32
C MET A 358 -35.86 -23.59 -1.28
N LYS A 359 -36.99 -22.86 -1.38
CA LYS A 359 -37.06 -21.63 -2.17
C LYS A 359 -36.06 -20.57 -1.68
N TRP A 360 -35.93 -20.41 -0.36
CA TRP A 360 -34.92 -19.53 0.25
C TRP A 360 -33.49 -20.00 -0.06
N ALA A 361 -33.20 -21.29 0.06
CA ALA A 361 -31.85 -21.82 -0.19
C ALA A 361 -31.42 -21.65 -1.65
N PHE A 362 -32.31 -21.91 -2.61
CA PHE A 362 -32.04 -21.70 -4.04
C PHE A 362 -31.85 -20.22 -4.38
N GLY A 363 -32.65 -19.32 -3.79
CA GLY A 363 -32.49 -17.88 -3.95
C GLY A 363 -31.14 -17.35 -3.44
N GLN A 364 -30.62 -17.91 -2.35
CA GLN A 364 -29.30 -17.52 -1.79
C GLN A 364 -28.11 -18.06 -2.60
N ILE A 365 -28.26 -19.20 -3.29
CA ILE A 365 -27.22 -19.77 -4.15
C ILE A 365 -27.09 -19.01 -5.48
N GLY A 366 -28.10 -18.20 -5.84
CA GLY A 366 -28.13 -17.46 -7.11
C GLY A 366 -28.47 -18.34 -8.32
N SER A 367 -29.02 -19.54 -8.07
CA SER A 367 -29.47 -20.45 -9.12
C SER A 367 -30.95 -20.23 -9.44
N VAL A 368 -31.31 -20.64 -10.66
CA VAL A 368 -32.62 -20.62 -11.35
C VAL A 368 -33.83 -20.67 -10.41
N ASP A 369 -34.87 -19.92 -10.80
CA ASP A 369 -36.17 -19.81 -10.13
C ASP A 369 -36.60 -21.14 -9.47
N PRO A 370 -36.76 -21.19 -8.14
CA PRO A 370 -37.07 -22.40 -7.39
C PRO A 370 -38.32 -23.15 -7.88
N ASN A 371 -39.23 -22.44 -8.56
CA ASN A 371 -40.45 -22.99 -9.15
C ASN A 371 -40.17 -23.95 -10.32
N MET A 372 -38.94 -24.01 -10.84
CA MET A 372 -38.55 -25.00 -11.86
C MET A 372 -38.44 -26.43 -11.29
N PHE A 373 -38.25 -26.56 -9.97
CA PHE A 373 -38.00 -27.85 -9.30
C PHE A 373 -39.14 -28.29 -8.37
N ILE A 374 -40.00 -27.36 -7.95
CA ILE A 374 -41.09 -27.62 -7.02
C ILE A 374 -42.41 -27.35 -7.75
N LYS A 375 -43.23 -28.39 -7.97
CA LYS A 375 -44.64 -28.21 -8.34
C LYS A 375 -45.44 -27.85 -7.10
N ASP A 376 -46.39 -26.94 -7.27
CA ASP A 376 -47.36 -26.55 -6.24
C ASP A 376 -48.15 -27.74 -5.67
#